data_AF-A0A6L8BAN5-F1
#
_entry.id   AF-A0A6L8BAN5-F1
#
_cell.length_a   1.000
_cell.length_b   1.000
_cell.length_c   1.000
_cell.angle_alpha   90.00
_cell.angle_beta   90.00
_cell.angle_gamma   90.00
#
_symmetry.space_group_name_H-M   'P 1'
#
loop_
_entity.id
_entity.type
_entity.pdbx_description
1 polymer ?
#
loop_
_entity_poly.entity_id
_entity_poly.type
_entity_poly.pdbx_seq_one_letter_code
_entity_poly.pdbx_strand_id
1 'polypeptide(L)'
;MKYIKAVLFSLGMLVPLLGGAHHSVPAEYGDSGTPTHYIEGTISRVLWNNPHIFINIVSSGGEVEAGENWRLTTHPINVMEGTYGFRSDEFQEGDQVKLYGWFHLRGQPLFQIRAISVNDGPMQSTLRFSDLRDIVKGTLAEQQIIPTRNINGTSPARAGAETVRALGEMGYLDEQGNVNLPDEILYPDYSL
;
A
#
# COMPACT_ATOMS: atom_id res chain seq x y z
N MET A 1 -21.26 -54.33 -3.71
CA MET A 1 -21.37 -53.25 -4.72
C MET A 1 -22.14 -51.99 -4.28
N LYS A 2 -22.86 -51.95 -3.14
CA LYS A 2 -23.61 -50.75 -2.71
C LYS A 2 -22.77 -49.66 -2.02
N TYR A 3 -21.62 -50.00 -1.45
CA TYR A 3 -20.80 -49.06 -0.66
C TYR A 3 -19.66 -48.40 -1.47
N ILE A 4 -19.28 -48.96 -2.63
CA ILE A 4 -18.19 -48.42 -3.46
C ILE A 4 -18.59 -47.08 -4.13
N LYS A 5 -19.88 -46.90 -4.43
CA LYS A 5 -20.39 -45.64 -4.99
C LYS A 5 -20.45 -44.50 -3.96
N ALA A 6 -20.63 -44.83 -2.68
CA ALA A 6 -20.67 -43.83 -1.60
C ALA A 6 -19.28 -43.25 -1.28
N VAL A 7 -18.23 -44.07 -1.37
CA VAL A 7 -16.83 -43.65 -1.13
C VAL A 7 -16.32 -42.74 -2.25
N LEU A 8 -16.73 -42.98 -3.50
CA LEU A 8 -16.36 -42.11 -4.63
C LEU A 8 -17.09 -40.76 -4.62
N PHE A 9 -18.28 -40.68 -4.02
CA PHE A 9 -19.01 -39.40 -3.88
C PHE A 9 -18.43 -38.52 -2.76
N SER A 10 -17.82 -39.13 -1.74
CA SER A 10 -17.20 -38.39 -0.62
C SER A 10 -15.77 -37.93 -0.92
N LEU A 11 -15.02 -38.61 -1.79
CA LEU A 11 -13.69 -38.15 -2.22
C LEU A 11 -13.73 -36.94 -3.19
N GLY A 12 -14.84 -36.72 -3.90
CA GLY A 12 -14.99 -35.60 -4.84
C GLY A 12 -15.24 -34.23 -4.20
N MET A 13 -15.65 -34.18 -2.93
CA MET A 13 -15.94 -32.93 -2.20
C MET A 13 -14.75 -32.35 -1.42
N LEU A 14 -13.59 -33.02 -1.47
CA LEU A 14 -12.36 -32.62 -0.75
C LEU A 14 -11.33 -31.94 -1.66
N VAL A 15 -11.75 -31.32 -2.76
CA VAL A 15 -10.92 -30.32 -3.42
C VAL A 15 -11.10 -29.04 -2.61
N PRO A 16 -10.15 -28.63 -1.74
CA PRO A 16 -10.17 -27.26 -1.26
C PRO A 16 -10.09 -26.41 -2.52
N LEU A 17 -11.19 -25.75 -2.85
CA LEU A 17 -11.16 -24.62 -3.74
C LEU A 17 -10.12 -23.71 -3.10
N LEU A 18 -8.92 -23.67 -3.67
CA LEU A 18 -7.89 -22.67 -3.41
C LEU A 18 -8.44 -21.33 -3.92
N GLY A 19 -9.58 -20.91 -3.38
CA GLY A 19 -10.11 -19.59 -3.56
C GLY A 19 -9.20 -18.69 -2.76
N GLY A 20 -8.30 -18.00 -3.46
CA GLY A 20 -7.60 -16.86 -2.88
C GLY A 20 -8.67 -15.90 -2.38
N ALA A 21 -8.86 -15.84 -1.07
CA ALA A 21 -9.73 -14.86 -0.44
C ALA A 21 -9.03 -13.50 -0.50
N HIS A 22 -8.98 -12.90 -1.70
CA HIS A 22 -8.62 -11.49 -1.82
C HIS A 22 -9.84 -10.68 -1.38
N HIS A 23 -9.76 -10.18 -0.15
CA HIS A 23 -10.70 -9.19 0.35
C HIS A 23 -10.56 -7.88 -0.42
N SER A 24 -11.64 -7.10 -0.47
CA SER A 24 -11.68 -5.83 -1.18
C SER A 24 -11.12 -4.73 -0.27
N VAL A 25 -9.89 -4.29 -0.51
CA VAL A 25 -9.27 -3.15 0.21
C VAL A 25 -10.18 -1.92 0.17
N PRO A 26 -10.81 -1.54 -0.97
CA PRO A 26 -11.72 -0.41 -0.96
C PRO A 26 -12.96 -0.57 -0.08
N ALA A 27 -13.43 -1.80 0.13
CA ALA A 27 -14.56 -2.06 1.02
C ALA A 27 -14.18 -1.94 2.52
N GLU A 28 -12.90 -2.05 2.84
CA GLU A 28 -12.39 -1.95 4.21
C GLU A 28 -11.86 -0.56 4.56
N TYR A 29 -11.30 0.16 3.58
CA TYR A 29 -10.56 1.41 3.82
C TYR A 29 -11.05 2.60 2.98
N GLY A 30 -12.03 2.40 2.10
CA GLY A 30 -12.58 3.43 1.23
C GLY A 30 -12.04 3.39 -0.20
N ASP A 31 -12.70 4.12 -1.10
CA ASP A 31 -12.30 4.19 -2.52
C ASP A 31 -11.10 5.12 -2.76
N SER A 32 -10.68 5.24 -4.03
CA SER A 32 -9.55 6.09 -4.44
C SER A 32 -9.72 7.60 -4.18
N GLY A 33 -10.93 8.05 -3.85
CA GLY A 33 -11.24 9.41 -3.44
C GLY A 33 -11.16 9.62 -1.93
N THR A 34 -11.01 8.57 -1.14
CA THR A 34 -10.94 8.66 0.33
C THR A 34 -9.64 9.37 0.74
N PRO A 35 -9.71 10.43 1.58
CA PRO A 35 -8.51 11.12 2.07
C PRO A 35 -7.62 10.20 2.91
N THR A 36 -6.31 10.42 2.85
CA THR A 36 -5.34 9.76 3.73
C THR A 36 -5.20 10.52 5.04
N HIS A 37 -4.92 9.79 6.12
CA HIS A 37 -4.64 10.28 7.45
C HIS A 37 -3.17 10.12 7.81
N TYR A 38 -2.69 10.93 8.74
CA TYR A 38 -1.33 10.90 9.26
C TYR A 38 -1.27 10.36 10.69
N ILE A 39 -0.45 9.34 10.93
CA ILE A 39 -0.18 8.81 12.27
C ILE A 39 1.32 8.55 12.47
N GLU A 40 1.76 8.61 13.72
CA GLU A 40 3.13 8.27 14.12
C GLU A 40 3.10 7.16 15.17
N GLY A 41 4.16 6.37 15.24
CA GLY A 41 4.30 5.40 16.33
C GLY A 41 5.63 4.67 16.34
N THR A 42 5.79 3.82 17.35
CA THR A 42 6.93 2.91 17.50
C THR A 42 6.50 1.49 17.14
N ILE A 43 7.26 0.81 16.29
CA ILE A 43 7.00 -0.58 15.92
C ILE A 43 7.10 -1.47 17.17
N SER A 44 6.01 -2.18 17.46
CA SER A 44 5.94 -3.15 18.56
C SER A 44 6.01 -4.60 18.09
N ARG A 45 5.76 -4.85 16.79
CA ARG A 45 5.91 -6.17 16.17
C ARG A 45 5.91 -6.07 14.65
N VAL A 46 6.71 -6.91 13.99
CA VAL A 46 6.65 -7.11 12.53
C VAL A 46 6.28 -8.56 12.21
N LEU A 47 5.33 -8.74 11.30
CA LEU A 47 4.96 -10.03 10.70
C LEU A 47 5.24 -9.95 9.20
N TRP A 48 6.47 -10.30 8.81
CA TRP A 48 6.90 -10.33 7.41
C TRP A 48 6.61 -11.69 6.78
N ASN A 49 5.34 -11.97 6.48
CA ASN A 49 4.90 -13.22 5.86
C ASN A 49 3.80 -12.98 4.80
N ASN A 50 3.44 -14.03 4.07
CA ASN A 50 2.32 -14.01 3.14
C ASN A 50 1.03 -14.47 3.84
N PRO A 51 -0.16 -14.00 3.42
CA PRO A 51 -0.43 -13.24 2.19
C PRO A 51 -0.21 -11.72 2.31
N HIS A 52 -0.13 -11.17 3.51
CA HIS A 52 0.08 -9.74 3.74
C HIS A 52 1.07 -9.53 4.88
N ILE A 53 1.94 -8.54 4.72
CA ILE A 53 2.79 -8.08 5.81
C ILE A 53 1.94 -7.26 6.78
N PHE A 54 2.17 -7.47 8.08
CA PHE A 54 1.58 -6.66 9.14
C PHE A 54 2.66 -6.05 10.01
N ILE A 55 2.49 -4.78 10.35
CA ILE A 55 3.33 -4.06 11.31
C ILE A 55 2.41 -3.58 12.42
N ASN A 56 2.69 -3.93 13.68
CA ASN A 56 1.97 -3.35 14.80
C ASN A 56 2.79 -2.19 15.36
N ILE A 57 2.12 -1.11 15.73
CA ILE A 57 2.73 0.06 16.38
C ILE A 57 2.01 0.39 17.67
N VAL A 58 2.73 1.06 18.57
CA VAL A 58 2.14 1.89 19.61
C VAL A 58 2.20 3.33 19.10
N SER A 59 1.06 4.01 19.00
CA SER A 59 1.00 5.37 18.49
C SER A 59 1.77 6.34 19.38
N SER A 60 2.45 7.30 18.76
CA SER A 60 3.21 8.36 19.44
C SER A 60 2.72 9.77 19.08
N GLY A 61 1.87 9.90 18.05
CA GLY A 61 1.36 11.19 17.59
C GLY A 61 0.57 11.10 16.29
N GLY A 62 0.38 12.27 15.66
CA GLY A 62 -0.48 12.44 14.49
C GLY A 62 -1.95 12.63 14.87
N GLU A 63 -2.85 12.04 14.10
CA GLU A 63 -4.30 12.20 14.25
C GLU A 63 -4.93 11.28 15.33
N VAL A 64 -4.16 10.35 15.89
CA VAL A 64 -4.62 9.38 16.91
C VAL A 64 -4.02 9.68 18.27
N GLU A 65 -4.69 9.25 19.34
CA GLU A 65 -4.15 9.40 20.71
C GLU A 65 -2.86 8.59 20.86
N ALA A 66 -1.88 9.13 21.60
CA ALA A 66 -0.65 8.40 21.89
C ALA A 66 -0.91 7.23 22.86
N GLY A 67 -0.22 6.11 22.64
CA GLY A 67 -0.34 4.90 23.46
C GLY A 67 -1.36 3.87 22.95
N GLU A 68 -2.05 4.14 21.84
CA GLU A 68 -2.96 3.19 21.20
C GLU A 68 -2.20 2.12 20.40
N ASN A 69 -2.75 0.91 20.36
CA ASN A 69 -2.19 -0.17 19.56
C ASN A 69 -2.87 -0.22 18.20
N TRP A 70 -2.10 -0.02 17.14
CA TRP A 70 -2.57 -0.06 15.76
C TRP A 70 -1.91 -1.19 14.99
N ARG A 71 -2.68 -1.89 14.15
CA ARG A 71 -2.14 -2.83 13.16
C ARG A 71 -2.19 -2.21 11.78
N LEU A 72 -1.02 -2.07 11.20
CA LEU A 72 -0.81 -1.60 9.85
C LEU A 72 -0.85 -2.79 8.89
N THR A 73 -1.55 -2.64 7.76
CA THR A 73 -1.67 -3.64 6.70
C THR A 73 -0.97 -3.15 5.43
N THR A 74 -0.26 -4.04 4.74
CA THR A 74 0.37 -3.72 3.45
C THR A 74 0.37 -4.92 2.49
N HIS A 75 1.09 -4.80 1.39
CA HIS A 75 1.12 -5.78 0.30
C HIS A 75 1.82 -7.11 0.68
N PRO A 76 1.66 -8.15 -0.15
CA PRO A 76 2.47 -9.37 -0.04
C PRO A 76 3.97 -9.09 -0.22
N ILE A 77 4.81 -10.00 0.27
CA ILE A 77 6.28 -9.84 0.28
C ILE A 77 6.84 -9.50 -1.10
N ASN A 78 6.42 -10.24 -2.13
CA ASN A 78 6.95 -10.06 -3.49
C ASN A 78 6.63 -8.68 -4.09
N VAL A 79 5.54 -8.05 -3.64
CA VAL A 79 5.17 -6.70 -4.06
C VAL A 79 6.00 -5.68 -3.29
N MET A 80 6.12 -5.81 -1.97
CA MET A 80 6.93 -4.90 -1.15
C MET A 80 8.40 -4.91 -1.57
N GLU A 81 9.00 -6.08 -1.72
CA GLU A 81 10.41 -6.23 -2.10
C GLU A 81 10.64 -5.97 -3.59
N GLY A 82 9.87 -6.63 -4.46
CA GLY A 82 10.14 -6.62 -5.90
C GLY A 82 9.62 -5.38 -6.63
N THR A 83 8.55 -4.75 -6.14
CA THR A 83 7.92 -3.60 -6.80
C THR A 83 8.26 -2.28 -6.11
N TYR A 84 8.23 -2.26 -4.78
CA TYR A 84 8.42 -1.02 -4.01
C TYR A 84 9.81 -0.89 -3.39
N GLY A 85 10.57 -1.99 -3.33
CA GLY A 85 11.98 -1.98 -2.94
C GLY A 85 12.23 -1.94 -1.44
N PHE A 86 11.21 -2.20 -0.61
CA PHE A 86 11.33 -2.35 0.83
C PHE A 86 11.81 -3.75 1.19
N ARG A 87 12.59 -3.86 2.26
CA ARG A 87 13.10 -5.12 2.79
C ARG A 87 12.70 -5.31 4.24
N SER A 88 12.67 -6.57 4.69
CA SER A 88 12.28 -6.90 6.06
C SER A 88 13.21 -6.31 7.12
N ASP A 89 14.49 -6.16 6.80
CA ASP A 89 15.52 -5.63 7.72
C ASP A 89 15.43 -4.11 7.95
N GLU A 90 14.61 -3.41 7.16
CA GLU A 90 14.27 -1.99 7.35
C GLU A 90 13.21 -1.77 8.44
N PHE A 91 12.57 -2.83 8.95
CA PHE A 91 11.52 -2.72 9.98
C PHE A 91 11.83 -3.62 11.16
N GLN A 92 12.11 -3.01 12.31
CA GLN A 92 12.46 -3.69 13.55
C GLN A 92 11.62 -3.17 14.70
N GLU A 93 11.39 -4.02 15.70
CA GLU A 93 10.77 -3.58 16.95
C GLU A 93 11.61 -2.46 17.59
N GLY A 94 10.96 -1.36 17.96
CA GLY A 94 11.61 -0.16 18.47
C GLY A 94 11.83 0.95 17.43
N ASP A 95 11.72 0.67 16.13
CA ASP A 95 11.84 1.70 15.10
C ASP A 95 10.68 2.71 15.19
N GLN A 96 10.99 3.98 14.94
CA GLN A 96 9.98 5.02 14.83
C GLN A 96 9.47 5.09 13.40
N VAL A 97 8.15 5.23 13.24
CA VAL A 97 7.52 5.35 11.93
C VAL A 97 6.57 6.53 11.85
N LYS A 98 6.56 7.16 10.68
CA LYS A 98 5.59 8.17 10.25
C LYS A 98 4.84 7.63 9.05
N LEU A 99 3.51 7.76 9.06
CA LEU A 99 2.65 7.02 8.14
C LEU A 99 1.60 7.93 7.54
N TYR A 100 1.41 7.82 6.23
CA TYR A 100 0.15 8.16 5.59
C TYR A 100 -0.63 6.89 5.26
N GLY A 101 -1.95 6.94 5.34
CA GLY A 101 -2.80 5.79 5.00
C GLY A 101 -4.26 6.00 5.29
N TRP A 102 -5.02 4.92 5.37
CA TRP A 102 -6.47 4.97 5.59
C TRP A 102 -6.88 4.17 6.81
N PHE A 103 -7.74 4.75 7.63
CA PHE A 103 -8.40 4.03 8.71
C PHE A 103 -9.40 3.02 8.17
N HIS A 104 -9.56 1.92 8.87
CA HIS A 104 -10.60 0.97 8.56
C HIS A 104 -12.00 1.59 8.77
N LEU A 105 -12.88 1.47 7.78
CA LEU A 105 -14.19 2.12 7.73
C LEU A 105 -15.14 1.75 8.89
N ARG A 106 -14.85 0.67 9.61
CA ARG A 106 -15.63 0.22 10.79
C ARG A 106 -15.03 0.63 12.13
N GLY A 107 -14.04 1.54 12.14
CA GLY A 107 -13.43 2.05 13.37
C GLY A 107 -12.62 1.02 14.16
N GLN A 108 -12.12 -0.02 13.50
CA GLN A 108 -11.14 -0.93 14.09
C GLN A 108 -9.76 -0.28 14.07
N PRO A 109 -8.85 -0.61 15.01
CA PRO A 109 -7.48 -0.07 15.03
C PRO A 109 -6.60 -0.72 13.95
N LEU A 110 -7.06 -0.64 12.70
CA LEU A 110 -6.46 -1.15 11.49
C LEU A 110 -6.19 0.03 10.55
N PHE A 111 -5.02 0.03 9.93
CA PHE A 111 -4.57 1.11 9.07
C PHE A 111 -3.91 0.57 7.81
N GLN A 112 -4.45 0.90 6.63
CA GLN A 112 -3.85 0.51 5.36
C GLN A 112 -2.77 1.53 4.99
N ILE A 113 -1.53 1.07 4.85
CA ILE A 113 -0.38 1.96 4.54
C ILE A 113 -0.52 2.51 3.12
N ARG A 114 -0.35 3.83 2.99
CA ARG A 114 -0.15 4.56 1.72
C ARG A 114 1.33 4.87 1.49
N ALA A 115 1.98 5.39 2.52
CA ALA A 115 3.40 5.73 2.53
C ALA A 115 3.96 5.60 3.95
N ILE A 116 5.25 5.33 4.06
CA ILE A 116 5.92 5.08 5.33
C ILE A 116 7.31 5.70 5.32
N SER A 117 7.66 6.37 6.43
CA SER A 117 9.01 6.78 6.79
C SER A 117 9.42 5.99 8.04
N VAL A 118 10.67 5.54 8.08
CA VAL A 118 11.26 4.80 9.21
C VAL A 118 12.46 5.58 9.73
N ASN A 119 12.52 5.78 11.05
CA ASN A 119 13.61 6.47 11.76
C ASN A 119 13.99 7.81 11.12
N ASP A 120 12.97 8.63 10.81
CA ASP A 120 13.10 9.93 10.12
C ASP A 120 13.75 9.87 8.72
N GLY A 121 13.82 8.67 8.14
CA GLY A 121 14.16 8.49 6.73
C GLY A 121 13.09 9.04 5.79
N PRO A 122 13.32 8.99 4.47
CA PRO A 122 12.38 9.52 3.50
C PRO A 122 10.99 8.86 3.58
N MET A 123 9.93 9.64 3.36
CA MET A 123 8.57 9.12 3.25
C MET A 123 8.41 8.41 1.90
N GLN A 124 8.41 7.08 1.91
CA GLN A 124 8.39 6.27 0.70
C GLN A 124 7.00 5.69 0.42
N SER A 125 6.56 5.76 -0.83
CA SER A 125 5.29 5.20 -1.27
C SER A 125 5.26 3.67 -1.28
N THR A 126 4.09 3.12 -0.99
CA THR A 126 3.77 1.68 -1.16
C THR A 126 2.70 1.45 -2.24
N LEU A 127 2.29 2.46 -3.01
CA LEU A 127 1.13 2.37 -3.92
C LEU A 127 1.30 3.18 -5.20
N ARG A 128 1.79 2.53 -6.26
CA ARG A 128 2.03 3.17 -7.57
C ARG A 128 0.84 3.93 -8.14
N PHE A 129 -0.35 3.32 -8.16
CA PHE A 129 -1.53 3.98 -8.75
C PHE A 129 -2.08 5.10 -7.87
N SER A 130 -1.81 5.07 -6.57
CA SER A 130 -2.06 6.21 -5.71
C SER A 130 -1.08 7.33 -6.00
N ASP A 131 0.21 7.03 -6.23
CA ASP A 131 1.19 8.04 -6.65
C ASP A 131 0.71 8.83 -7.86
N LEU A 132 0.23 8.15 -8.90
CA LEU A 132 -0.27 8.82 -10.10
C LEU A 132 -1.46 9.76 -9.82
N ARG A 133 -2.38 9.34 -8.94
CA ARG A 133 -3.50 10.20 -8.53
C ARG A 133 -3.02 11.39 -7.71
N ASP A 134 -2.08 11.15 -6.80
CA ASP A 134 -1.57 12.16 -5.88
C ASP A 134 -0.66 13.17 -6.59
N ILE A 135 0.03 12.76 -7.66
CA ILE A 135 0.77 13.65 -8.58
C ILE A 135 -0.21 14.61 -9.25
N VAL A 136 -1.30 14.08 -9.83
CA VAL A 136 -2.30 14.92 -10.51
C VAL A 136 -2.97 15.89 -9.54
N LYS A 137 -3.16 15.48 -8.27
CA LYS A 137 -3.76 16.31 -7.22
C LYS A 137 -2.77 17.26 -6.53
N GLY A 138 -1.46 17.09 -6.73
CA GLY A 138 -0.41 17.80 -5.98
C GLY A 138 -0.11 17.24 -4.59
N THR A 139 -0.97 16.36 -4.07
CA THR A 139 -0.86 15.78 -2.72
C THR A 139 0.43 14.98 -2.49
N LEU A 140 1.01 14.37 -3.54
CA LEU A 140 2.27 13.64 -3.41
C LEU A 140 3.39 14.56 -2.89
N ALA A 141 3.50 15.76 -3.46
CA ALA A 141 4.49 16.75 -3.09
C ALA A 141 4.16 17.42 -1.75
N GLU A 142 2.89 17.72 -1.49
CA GLU A 142 2.43 18.27 -0.21
C GLU A 142 2.77 17.36 0.98
N GLN A 143 2.66 16.04 0.78
CA GLN A 143 2.96 15.02 1.79
C GLN A 143 4.44 14.58 1.77
N GLN A 144 5.27 15.21 0.92
CA GLN A 144 6.68 14.87 0.75
C GLN A 144 6.93 13.37 0.48
N ILE A 145 6.02 12.73 -0.27
CA ILE A 145 6.11 11.30 -0.58
C ILE A 145 7.01 11.09 -1.79
N ILE A 146 8.03 10.26 -1.64
CA ILE A 146 8.81 9.74 -2.76
C ILE A 146 7.98 8.64 -3.46
N PRO A 147 7.71 8.76 -4.77
CA PRO A 147 6.90 7.80 -5.50
C PRO A 147 7.58 6.43 -5.57
N THR A 148 6.78 5.41 -5.89
CA THR A 148 7.28 4.04 -6.05
C THR A 148 8.37 3.95 -7.13
N ARG A 149 9.38 3.10 -6.87
CA ARG A 149 10.42 2.79 -7.84
C ARG A 149 9.80 2.20 -9.12
N ASN A 150 10.45 2.45 -10.26
CA ASN A 150 10.02 1.95 -11.57
C ASN A 150 8.57 2.35 -11.94
N ILE A 151 8.14 3.55 -11.55
CA ILE A 151 6.84 4.10 -11.97
C ILE A 151 6.85 4.49 -13.46
N ASN A 152 7.98 5.01 -13.96
CA ASN A 152 8.16 5.26 -15.39
C ASN A 152 8.17 3.96 -16.20
N GLY A 153 7.64 4.03 -17.42
CA GLY A 153 7.46 2.89 -18.33
C GLY A 153 6.26 2.00 -18.00
N THR A 154 5.44 2.37 -17.01
CA THR A 154 4.26 1.59 -16.61
C THR A 154 2.97 2.15 -17.20
N SER A 155 1.98 1.28 -17.44
CA SER A 155 0.66 1.74 -17.89
C SER A 155 -0.10 2.43 -16.74
N PRO A 156 -0.65 3.64 -16.95
CA PRO A 156 -1.41 4.37 -15.92
C PRO A 156 -2.87 3.91 -15.81
N ALA A 157 -3.33 2.96 -16.63
CA ALA A 157 -4.76 2.64 -16.82
C ALA A 157 -5.51 2.34 -15.50
N ARG A 158 -4.85 1.71 -14.52
CA ARG A 158 -5.45 1.38 -13.22
C ARG A 158 -5.60 2.57 -12.28
N ALA A 159 -5.03 3.72 -12.61
CA ALA A 159 -5.25 4.96 -11.85
C ALA A 159 -6.62 5.59 -12.14
N GLY A 160 -7.27 5.21 -13.24
CA GLY A 160 -8.57 5.73 -13.67
C GLY A 160 -8.46 6.67 -14.87
N ALA A 161 -9.50 6.70 -15.72
CA ALA A 161 -9.48 7.44 -16.99
C ALA A 161 -9.23 8.95 -16.81
N GLU A 162 -9.75 9.54 -15.74
CA GLU A 162 -9.51 10.95 -15.42
C GLU A 162 -8.04 11.22 -15.12
N THR A 163 -7.40 10.38 -14.31
CA THR A 163 -5.97 10.49 -14.01
C THR A 163 -5.13 10.28 -15.27
N VAL A 164 -5.47 9.31 -16.12
CA VAL A 164 -4.76 9.11 -17.40
C VAL A 164 -4.85 10.36 -18.28
N ARG A 165 -6.04 10.95 -18.40
CA ARG A 165 -6.23 12.19 -19.17
C ARG A 165 -5.37 13.33 -18.61
N ALA A 166 -5.41 13.55 -17.30
CA ALA A 166 -4.65 14.61 -16.65
C ALA A 166 -3.13 14.41 -16.80
N LEU A 167 -2.62 13.18 -16.66
CA LEU A 167 -1.20 12.88 -16.91
C LEU A 167 -0.80 13.21 -18.36
N GLY A 168 -1.68 12.92 -19.34
CA GLY A 168 -1.45 13.30 -20.73
C GLY A 168 -1.41 14.81 -20.95
N GLU A 169 -2.34 15.55 -20.33
CA GLU A 169 -2.37 17.02 -20.37
C GLU A 169 -1.13 17.66 -19.72
N MET A 170 -0.56 17.00 -18.70
CA MET A 170 0.68 17.40 -18.03
C MET A 170 1.95 17.03 -18.82
N GLY A 171 1.84 16.27 -19.91
CA GLY A 171 3.00 15.77 -20.67
C GLY A 171 3.77 14.65 -19.95
N TYR A 172 3.13 13.95 -19.01
CA TYR A 172 3.73 12.90 -18.19
C TYR A 172 3.49 11.49 -18.75
N LEU A 173 3.13 11.39 -20.02
CA LEU A 173 3.00 10.12 -20.74
C LEU A 173 3.94 10.11 -21.95
N ASP A 174 4.54 8.96 -22.24
CA ASP A 174 5.33 8.74 -23.47
C ASP A 174 4.43 8.53 -24.70
N GLU A 175 5.05 8.35 -25.87
CA GLU A 175 4.35 8.11 -27.14
C GLU A 175 3.52 6.82 -27.13
N GLN A 176 3.84 5.87 -26.25
CA GLN A 176 3.11 4.61 -26.06
C GLN A 176 2.00 4.73 -24.99
N GLY A 177 1.84 5.90 -24.38
CA GLY A 177 0.87 6.16 -23.32
C GLY A 177 1.25 5.59 -21.95
N ASN A 178 2.52 5.22 -21.75
CA ASN A 178 3.04 4.83 -20.44
C ASN A 178 3.53 6.04 -19.67
N VAL A 179 3.60 5.91 -18.36
CA VAL A 179 4.07 6.96 -17.45
C VAL A 179 5.51 7.35 -17.77
N ASN A 180 5.75 8.64 -17.91
CA ASN A 180 7.07 9.24 -18.10
C ASN A 180 7.15 10.54 -17.28
N LEU A 181 7.39 10.39 -15.99
CA LEU A 181 7.56 11.51 -15.05
C LEU A 181 8.96 12.09 -15.14
N PRO A 182 9.10 13.42 -14.93
CA PRO A 182 10.40 14.08 -14.87
C PRO A 182 11.14 13.77 -13.56
N ASP A 183 12.47 13.97 -13.56
CA ASP A 183 13.34 13.61 -12.43
C ASP A 183 12.99 14.34 -11.14
N GLU A 184 12.46 15.56 -11.21
CA GLU A 184 12.08 16.34 -10.02
C GLU A 184 10.92 15.70 -9.24
N ILE A 185 10.09 14.87 -9.90
CA ILE A 185 9.02 14.10 -9.26
C ILE A 185 9.55 12.75 -8.77
N LEU A 186 10.47 12.13 -9.51
CA LEU A 186 11.01 10.81 -9.17
C LEU A 186 12.02 10.86 -8.02
N TYR A 187 12.80 11.93 -7.97
CA TYR A 187 13.90 12.14 -7.04
C TYR A 187 13.79 13.54 -6.43
N PRO A 188 12.69 13.83 -5.71
CA PRO A 188 12.49 15.13 -5.11
C PRO A 188 13.53 15.36 -4.01
N ASP A 189 14.04 16.58 -3.94
CA ASP A 189 14.87 17.01 -2.82
C ASP A 189 13.99 17.51 -1.68
N TYR A 190 13.68 16.60 -0.76
CA TYR A 190 13.00 16.92 0.50
C TYR A 190 13.97 17.11 1.67
N SER A 191 15.26 17.30 1.39
CA SER A 191 16.21 17.58 2.46
C SER A 191 15.83 18.86 3.22
N LEU A 192 15.67 18.70 4.53
CA LEU A 192 15.59 19.76 5.54
C LEU A 192 16.94 19.85 6.24
#